data_AF-A0A7W1DA84-F1
#
_entry.id   AF-A0A7W1DA84-F1
#
_cell.length_a   1.000
_cell.length_b   1.000
_cell.length_c   1.000
_cell.angle_alpha   90.00
_cell.angle_beta   90.00
_cell.angle_gamma   90.00
#
_symmetry.space_group_name_H-M   'P 1'
#
loop_
_entity.id
_entity.type
_entity.pdbx_description
1 polymer ?
#
loop_
_entity_poly.entity_id
_entity_poly.type
_entity_poly.pdbx_seq_one_letter_code
_entity_poly.pdbx_strand_id
1 'polypeptide(L)'
;MHDEEIKITSRDYWFKVVDFLQQNWALIDETADGAAIVYFFGDTSGIFDQMTFSSKAEAETSLRRNGFNLYEEDKKAQEFIAKPNPPFHRANHPNGLIYSSGKFWS
;
A
#
# COMPACT_ATOMS: atom_id res chain seq x y z
N MET A 1 -11.28 -20.73 -4.62
CA MET A 1 -11.82 -19.48 -4.05
C MET A 1 -11.48 -18.40 -5.06
N HIS A 2 -12.46 -17.62 -5.53
CA HIS A 2 -12.17 -16.57 -6.50
C HIS A 2 -11.77 -15.34 -5.67
N ASP A 3 -10.47 -15.04 -5.63
CA ASP A 3 -10.02 -13.82 -5.00
C ASP A 3 -10.52 -12.65 -5.86
N GLU A 4 -11.30 -11.76 -5.25
CA GLU A 4 -11.87 -10.59 -5.93
C GLU A 4 -10.74 -9.70 -6.42
N GLU A 5 -10.61 -9.55 -7.75
CA GLU A 5 -9.64 -8.64 -8.36
C GLU A 5 -10.03 -7.19 -8.04
N ILE A 6 -9.08 -6.43 -7.47
CA ILE A 6 -9.22 -5.01 -7.19
C ILE A 6 -8.43 -4.24 -8.23
N LYS A 7 -9.11 -3.36 -8.95
CA LYS A 7 -8.47 -2.49 -9.94
C LYS A 7 -7.94 -1.24 -9.24
N ILE A 8 -6.62 -1.12 -9.21
CA ILE A 8 -5.92 0.07 -8.74
C ILE A 8 -5.31 0.76 -9.96
N THR A 9 -5.55 2.06 -10.10
CA THR A 9 -5.11 2.86 -11.26
C THR A 9 -3.68 3.36 -11.08
N SER A 10 -3.33 3.80 -9.87
CA SER A 10 -2.04 4.36 -9.54
C SER A 10 -0.88 3.39 -9.74
N ARG A 11 0.28 3.93 -10.11
CA ARG A 11 1.57 3.21 -10.25
C ARG A 11 2.69 3.90 -9.48
N ASP A 12 2.34 4.84 -8.60
CA ASP A 12 3.27 5.50 -7.70
C ASP A 12 3.42 4.63 -6.45
N TYR A 13 4.29 3.61 -6.53
CA TYR A 13 4.45 2.64 -5.45
C TYR A 13 5.09 3.30 -4.23
N TRP A 14 4.40 3.16 -3.10
CA TRP A 14 4.92 3.43 -1.78
C TRP A 14 5.36 2.11 -1.17
N PHE A 15 6.48 2.09 -0.45
CA PHE A 15 6.95 0.88 0.20
C PHE A 15 7.52 1.16 1.58
N LYS A 16 7.46 0.15 2.43
CA LYS A 16 8.06 0.10 3.76
C LYS A 16 8.63 -1.29 3.99
N VAL A 17 9.91 -1.35 4.35
CA VAL A 17 10.51 -2.61 4.81
C VAL A 17 10.00 -2.90 6.23
N VAL A 18 9.38 -4.06 6.42
CA VAL A 18 8.76 -4.44 7.71
C VAL A 18 9.51 -5.56 8.42
N ASP A 19 10.24 -6.40 7.69
CA ASP A 19 11.13 -7.43 8.21
C ASP A 19 12.18 -7.83 7.14
N PHE A 20 13.07 -8.77 7.46
CA PHE A 20 14.06 -9.31 6.54
C PHE A 20 13.37 -9.88 5.28
N LEU A 21 13.63 -9.21 4.14
CA LEU A 21 13.05 -9.52 2.82
C LEU A 21 11.51 -9.44 2.76
N GLN A 22 10.87 -8.72 3.69
CA GLN A 22 9.44 -8.46 3.65
C GLN A 22 9.16 -6.97 3.49
N GLN A 23 8.31 -6.63 2.52
CA GLN A 23 7.88 -5.27 2.26
C GLN A 23 6.36 -5.17 2.30
N ASN A 24 5.89 -4.08 2.89
CA ASN A 24 4.53 -3.64 2.71
C ASN A 24 4.51 -2.54 1.66
N TRP A 25 3.60 -2.69 0.70
CA TRP A 25 3.42 -1.78 -0.40
C TRP A 25 2.12 -1.01 -0.23
N ALA A 26 2.07 0.18 -0.82
CA ALA A 26 0.88 0.99 -0.89
C ALA A 26 0.74 1.69 -2.24
N LEU A 27 -0.50 1.81 -2.70
CA LEU A 27 -0.90 2.60 -3.85
C LEU A 27 -2.10 3.47 -3.47
N ILE A 28 -2.14 4.68 -4.01
CA ILE A 28 -3.15 5.69 -3.71
C ILE A 28 -3.96 5.96 -4.97
N ASP A 29 -5.27 5.71 -4.92
CA ASP A 29 -6.21 6.16 -5.94
C ASP A 29 -7.06 7.32 -5.38
N GLU A 30 -7.31 8.32 -6.22
CA GLU A 30 -8.25 9.40 -5.91
C GLU A 30 -9.67 9.01 -6.32
N THR A 31 -10.64 9.34 -5.48
CA THR A 31 -12.06 9.14 -5.75
C THR A 31 -12.66 10.38 -6.42
N ALA A 32 -13.82 10.23 -7.06
CA ALA A 32 -14.45 11.31 -7.83
C ALA A 32 -14.85 12.54 -6.98
N ASP A 33 -14.99 12.37 -5.66
CA ASP A 33 -15.29 13.42 -4.67
C ASP A 33 -14.03 14.09 -4.09
N GLY A 34 -12.83 13.72 -4.56
CA GLY A 34 -11.55 14.30 -4.12
C GLY A 34 -10.95 13.66 -2.87
N ALA A 35 -11.60 12.65 -2.29
CA ALA A 35 -10.99 11.80 -1.28
C ALA A 35 -9.95 10.85 -1.91
N ALA A 36 -9.20 10.15 -1.06
CA ALA A 36 -8.20 9.17 -1.51
C ALA A 36 -8.36 7.85 -0.79
N ILE A 37 -8.14 6.75 -1.52
CA ILE A 37 -8.07 5.39 -0.96
C ILE A 37 -6.64 4.91 -1.09
N VAL A 38 -6.06 4.52 0.04
CA VAL A 38 -4.77 3.82 0.10
C VAL A 38 -5.05 2.34 0.21
N TYR A 39 -4.52 1.57 -0.72
CA TYR A 39 -4.54 0.10 -0.68
C TYR A 39 -3.18 -0.39 -0.20
N PHE A 40 -3.17 -1.24 0.83
CA PHE A 40 -1.95 -1.85 1.35
C PHE A 40 -1.89 -3.33 0.95
N PHE A 41 -0.75 -3.74 0.40
CA PHE A 41 -0.57 -5.08 -0.13
C PHE A 41 0.85 -5.60 0.09
N GLY A 42 0.98 -6.93 0.08
CA GLY A 42 2.27 -7.60 0.21
C GLY A 42 2.97 -7.80 -1.13
N ASP A 43 4.13 -8.43 -1.09
CA ASP A 43 4.96 -8.74 -2.27
C ASP A 43 4.26 -9.58 -3.34
N THR A 44 3.20 -10.31 -2.96
CA THR A 44 2.38 -11.13 -3.86
C THR A 44 1.13 -10.43 -4.40
N SER A 45 1.05 -9.09 -4.29
CA SER A 45 -0.09 -8.28 -4.75
C SER A 45 -1.43 -8.55 -4.05
N GLY A 46 -1.40 -9.26 -2.91
CA GLY A 46 -2.56 -9.48 -2.05
C GLY A 46 -2.81 -8.26 -1.17
N ILE A 47 -3.95 -7.60 -1.36
CA ILE A 47 -4.40 -6.45 -0.57
C ILE A 47 -4.90 -6.96 0.78
N PHE A 48 -4.17 -6.61 1.83
CA PHE A 48 -4.48 -7.01 3.20
C PHE A 48 -5.18 -5.91 4.00
N ASP A 49 -5.14 -4.65 3.55
CA ASP A 49 -5.79 -3.54 4.21
C ASP A 49 -6.07 -2.38 3.24
N GLN A 50 -6.99 -1.49 3.62
CA GLN A 50 -7.28 -0.25 2.90
C GLN A 50 -7.70 0.87 3.87
N MET A 51 -7.36 2.11 3.55
CA MET A 51 -7.75 3.29 4.34
C MET A 51 -8.21 4.42 3.43
N THR A 52 -9.21 5.18 3.89
CA THR A 52 -9.70 6.37 3.19
C THR A 52 -9.20 7.63 3.89
N PHE A 53 -8.79 8.62 3.10
CA PHE A 53 -8.33 9.93 3.54
C PHE A 53 -9.13 11.03 2.85
N SER A 54 -9.15 12.22 3.44
CA SER A 54 -9.89 13.36 2.87
C SER A 54 -9.28 13.89 1.57
N SER A 55 -8.00 13.59 1.31
CA SER A 55 -7.31 13.95 0.08
C SER A 55 -6.08 13.08 -0.17
N LYS A 56 -5.57 13.07 -1.42
CA LYS A 56 -4.30 12.43 -1.76
C LYS A 56 -3.13 13.00 -0.94
N ALA A 57 -3.06 14.32 -0.77
CA ALA A 57 -1.99 14.97 0.00
C ALA A 57 -1.96 14.51 1.46
N GLU A 58 -3.14 14.33 2.08
CA GLU A 58 -3.24 13.77 3.43
C GLU A 58 -2.76 12.30 3.48
N ALA A 59 -3.15 11.50 2.49
CA ALA A 59 -2.71 10.11 2.38
C ALA A 59 -1.18 9.99 2.25
N GLU A 60 -0.57 10.77 1.36
CA GLU A 60 0.89 10.81 1.17
C GLU A 60 1.64 11.26 2.43
N THR A 61 1.13 12.30 3.10
CA THR A 61 1.68 12.79 4.37
C THR A 61 1.61 11.70 5.44
N SER A 62 0.47 11.01 5.54
CA SER A 62 0.25 9.95 6.51
C SER A 62 1.12 8.72 6.23
N LEU A 63 1.32 8.36 4.95
CA LEU A 63 2.24 7.31 4.52
C LEU A 63 3.69 7.63 4.93
N ARG A 64 4.19 8.84 4.62
CA ARG A 64 5.53 9.27 5.03
C ARG A 64 5.70 9.23 6.55
N ARG A 65 4.72 9.74 7.31
CA ARG A 65 4.73 9.70 8.78
C ARG A 65 4.81 8.28 9.34
N ASN A 66 4.20 7.31 8.66
CA ASN A 66 4.19 5.90 9.05
C ASN A 66 5.33 5.07 8.44
N GLY A 67 6.33 5.73 7.84
CA GLY A 67 7.58 5.12 7.39
C GLY A 67 7.53 4.53 5.98
N PHE A 68 6.51 4.87 5.18
CA PHE A 68 6.50 4.56 3.76
C PHE A 68 7.24 5.65 2.97
N ASN A 69 7.98 5.22 1.94
CA ASN A 69 8.63 6.12 0.99
C ASN A 69 8.20 5.80 -0.44
N LEU A 70 8.29 6.79 -1.32
CA LEU A 70 8.10 6.56 -2.75
C LEU A 70 9.24 5.70 -3.29
N TYR A 71 8.90 4.56 -3.86
CA TYR A 71 9.86 3.61 -4.40
C TYR A 71 10.73 4.23 -5.50
N GLU A 72 10.14 5.06 -6.36
CA GLU A 72 10.87 5.73 -7.46
C GLU A 72 11.97 6.69 -6.96
N GLU A 73 11.84 7.20 -5.72
CA GLU A 73 12.81 8.10 -5.07
C GLU A 73 14.00 7.33 -4.45
N ASP A 74 13.87 6.03 -4.20
CA ASP A 74 14.92 5.20 -3.58
C ASP A 74 15.65 4.31 -4.60
N LYS A 75 16.72 4.86 -5.19
CA LYS A 75 17.54 4.16 -6.18
C LYS A 75 18.23 2.92 -5.62
N LYS A 76 18.55 2.91 -4.32
CA LYS A 76 19.20 1.78 -3.68
C LYS A 76 18.21 0.63 -3.50
N ALA A 77 16.97 0.94 -3.08
CA ALA A 77 15.91 -0.06 -3.02
C ALA A 77 15.66 -0.70 -4.39
N GLN A 78 15.70 0.09 -5.46
CA GLN A 78 15.49 -0.38 -6.85
C GLN A 78 16.51 -1.44 -7.32
N GLU A 79 17.68 -1.54 -6.68
CA GLU A 79 18.68 -2.55 -7.03
C GLU A 79 18.32 -3.95 -6.49
N PHE A 80 17.51 -4.04 -5.43
CA PHE A 80 17.29 -5.29 -4.69
C PHE A 80 15.81 -5.65 -4.49
N ILE A 81 14.91 -4.68 -4.59
CA ILE A 81 13.48 -4.85 -4.33
C ILE A 81 12.74 -4.77 -5.65
N ALA A 82 11.90 -5.76 -5.95
CA ALA A 82 11.04 -5.74 -7.12
C ALA A 82 9.63 -5.24 -6.76
N LYS A 83 9.05 -4.39 -7.60
CA LYS A 83 7.65 -3.97 -7.45
C LYS A 83 6.70 -5.16 -7.67
N PRO A 84 5.67 -5.35 -6.84
CA PRO A 84 4.62 -6.32 -7.10
C PRO A 84 3.88 -5.95 -8.38
N ASN A 85 3.49 -6.96 -9.17
CA ASN A 85 2.76 -6.75 -10.41
C ASN A 85 1.27 -7.07 -10.23
N PRO A 86 0.36 -6.36 -10.92
CA PRO A 86 -1.04 -6.75 -10.97
C PRO A 86 -1.21 -8.17 -11.59
N PRO A 87 -2.33 -8.86 -11.37
CA PRO A 87 -3.56 -8.37 -10.73
C PRO A 87 -3.45 -8.26 -9.21
N PHE A 88 -4.07 -7.21 -8.66
CA PHE A 88 -4.27 -7.10 -7.22
C PHE A 88 -5.56 -7.81 -6.83
N HIS A 89 -5.55 -8.46 -5.68
CA HIS A 89 -6.69 -9.24 -5.20
C HIS A 89 -6.84 -9.08 -3.69
N ARG A 90 -8.05 -9.24 -3.15
CA ARG A 90 -8.20 -9.30 -1.69
C ARG A 90 -7.44 -10.50 -1.14
N ALA A 91 -6.68 -10.26 -0.09
CA ALA A 91 -6.05 -11.31 0.69
C ALA A 91 -6.41 -11.14 2.17
N ASN A 92 -6.85 -12.22 2.81
CA ASN A 92 -6.99 -12.22 4.26
C ASN A 92 -5.60 -12.34 4.89
N HIS A 93 -5.23 -11.37 5.71
CA HIS A 93 -3.99 -11.45 6.48
C HIS A 93 -4.27 -12.09 7.84
N PRO A 94 -3.44 -13.06 8.30
CA PRO A 94 -3.69 -13.81 9.54
C PRO A 94 -3.76 -12.92 10.79
N ASN A 95 -3.13 -11.75 10.75
CA ASN A 95 -3.16 -10.77 11.83
C ASN A 95 -4.31 -9.73 11.70
N GLY A 96 -5.25 -9.93 10.78
CA GLY A 96 -6.32 -8.98 10.49
C GLY A 96 -5.82 -7.71 9.81
N LEU A 97 -6.61 -6.63 9.94
CA LEU A 97 -6.30 -5.31 9.38
C LEU A 97 -5.11 -4.67 10.13
N ILE A 98 -4.03 -4.42 9.41
CA ILE A 98 -2.75 -4.03 10.01
C ILE A 98 -2.70 -2.53 10.34
N TYR A 99 -3.12 -1.68 9.42
CA TYR A 99 -3.02 -0.23 9.53
C TYR A 99 -4.34 0.40 9.95
N SER A 100 -5.45 0.01 9.33
CA SER A 100 -6.78 0.57 9.62
C SER A 100 -7.30 0.21 11.02
N SER A 101 -6.70 -0.79 11.68
CA SER A 101 -6.96 -1.07 13.10
C SER A 101 -6.39 -0.01 14.05
N GLY A 102 -5.53 0.90 13.59
CA GLY A 102 -4.88 1.93 14.39
C GLY A 102 -3.72 1.42 15.27
N LYS A 103 -3.44 0.12 15.28
CA LYS A 103 -2.35 -0.46 16.09
C LYS A 103 -0.96 -0.05 15.58
N PHE A 104 -0.81 0.05 14.27
CA PHE A 104 0.45 0.36 13.59
C PHE A 104 0.37 1.62 12.72
N TRP A 105 -0.65 2.45 12.96
CA TRP A 105 -0.89 3.70 12.24
C TRP A 105 -1.19 4.81 13.24
N SER A 106 -0.34 5.84 13.28
CA SER A 106 -0.47 7.01 14.17
C SER A 106 -0.26 8.31 13.44
#